data_AF-A0A1T4XBU5-F1
#
_entry.id   AF-A0A1T4XBU5-F1
#
_cell.length_a   1.000
_cell.length_b   1.000
_cell.length_c   1.000
_cell.angle_alpha   90.00
_cell.angle_beta   90.00
_cell.angle_gamma   90.00
#
_symmetry.space_group_name_H-M   'P 1'
#
loop_
_entity.id
_entity.type
_entity.pdbx_description
1 polymer ?
#
loop_
_entity_poly.entity_id
_entity_poly.type
_entity_poly.pdbx_seq_one_letter_code
_entity_poly.pdbx_strand_id
1 'polypeptide(L)'
;MKALSKRHSIGLLLVIVSSLAIAFYWTGVVPWIRGQSPEFATHLSPTGFWQSKQTHLKWGPWWHEDGTIVGAFGDKAWLERMMEWVADGTDLESCQSGHRDSSLAMITNHDPTEATSSDAWRQHWIQWWQANRDKSQEEWIQAGFREQGFEISLPPTEADWPALLQILGATAGPSPIPHRSAPDVLHPAHLRFNAYRWLRDSGFAPIQYLFDQPDLAFRPEIAAGVSGYANFEKGSREFFAPAPGRMAFAPEWTTGLLGHSRPPWLIMPSTQMLVGIILGAGLYAGCYLALHCRHRGSHQQKTPADAGV
;
A
#
# COMPACT_ATOMS: atom_id res chain seq x y z
N MET A 1 16.45 36.02 -34.42
CA MET A 1 16.59 34.77 -33.65
C MET A 1 17.01 33.67 -34.61
N LYS A 2 18.22 33.12 -34.49
CA LYS A 2 18.71 32.04 -35.37
C LYS A 2 17.99 30.75 -34.98
N ALA A 3 17.33 30.09 -35.94
CA ALA A 3 16.68 28.81 -35.71
C ALA A 3 17.71 27.82 -35.16
N LEU A 4 17.47 27.26 -33.96
CA LEU A 4 18.23 26.10 -33.48
C LEU A 4 18.16 25.04 -34.58
N SER A 5 19.33 24.57 -35.03
CA SER A 5 19.33 23.55 -36.07
C SER A 5 18.62 22.29 -35.55
N LYS A 6 17.82 21.64 -36.40
CA LYS A 6 17.01 20.45 -36.06
C LYS A 6 17.76 19.38 -35.24
N ARG A 7 19.08 19.28 -35.42
CA ARG A 7 19.98 18.39 -34.67
C ARG A 7 20.10 18.75 -33.18
N HIS A 8 20.17 20.04 -32.84
CA HIS A 8 20.22 20.48 -31.45
C HIS A 8 18.89 20.22 -30.72
N SER A 9 17.76 20.42 -31.41
CA SER A 9 16.44 20.13 -30.84
C SER A 9 16.23 18.65 -30.55
N ILE A 10 16.68 17.76 -31.45
CA ILE A 10 16.64 16.30 -31.22
C ILE A 10 17.53 15.90 -30.04
N GLY A 11 18.75 16.45 -29.97
CA GLY A 11 19.68 16.17 -28.86
C GLY A 11 19.10 16.59 -27.51
N LEU A 12 18.51 17.79 -27.43
CA LEU A 12 17.86 18.28 -26.21
C LEU A 12 16.66 17.41 -25.80
N LEU A 13 15.82 17.02 -26.77
CA LEU A 13 14.68 16.14 -26.51
C LEU A 13 15.12 14.79 -25.92
N LEU A 14 16.18 14.17 -26.46
CA LEU A 14 16.71 12.91 -25.94
C LEU A 14 17.22 13.04 -24.50
N VAL A 15 17.88 14.14 -24.16
CA VAL A 15 18.34 14.41 -22.78
C VAL A 15 17.15 14.55 -21.84
N ILE A 16 16.11 15.30 -22.23
CA ILE A 16 14.90 15.49 -21.42
C ILE A 16 14.20 14.15 -21.20
N VAL A 17 13.94 13.39 -22.27
CA VAL A 17 13.26 12.08 -22.18
C VAL A 17 14.06 11.10 -21.33
N SER A 18 15.38 11.04 -21.50
CA SER A 18 16.24 10.15 -20.70
C SER A 18 16.24 10.55 -19.22
N SER A 19 16.28 11.85 -18.93
CA SER A 19 16.24 12.36 -17.55
C SER A 19 14.89 12.04 -16.88
N LEU A 20 13.78 12.20 -17.62
CA LEU A 20 12.45 11.82 -17.14
C LEU A 20 12.33 10.32 -16.90
N ALA A 21 12.87 9.48 -17.78
CA ALA A 21 12.87 8.03 -17.62
C ALA A 21 13.70 7.58 -16.40
N ILE A 22 14.88 8.19 -16.20
CA ILE A 22 15.72 7.94 -15.01
C ILE A 22 14.98 8.39 -13.75
N ALA A 23 14.40 9.59 -13.75
CA ALA A 23 13.62 10.09 -12.63
C ALA A 23 12.47 9.14 -12.30
N PHE A 24 11.64 8.78 -13.29
CA PHE A 24 10.54 7.82 -13.13
C PHE A 24 11.00 6.46 -12.59
N TYR A 25 12.11 5.93 -13.11
CA TYR A 25 12.67 4.67 -12.61
C TYR A 25 13.07 4.76 -11.14
N TRP A 26 13.75 5.83 -10.73
CA TRP A 26 14.25 5.98 -9.35
C TRP A 26 13.20 6.43 -8.34
N THR A 27 12.21 7.22 -8.76
CA THR A 27 11.15 7.73 -7.86
C THR A 27 9.90 6.88 -7.86
N GLY A 28 9.64 6.11 -8.92
CA GLY A 28 8.48 5.22 -9.05
C GLY A 28 8.86 3.75 -8.97
N VAL A 29 9.69 3.26 -9.90
CA VAL A 29 9.93 1.82 -10.10
C VAL A 29 10.78 1.19 -9.00
N VAL A 30 11.95 1.76 -8.68
CA VAL A 30 12.85 1.23 -7.64
C VAL A 30 12.18 1.16 -6.27
N PRO A 31 11.48 2.21 -5.82
CA PRO A 31 10.75 2.14 -4.57
C PRO A 31 9.68 1.03 -4.63
N TRP A 32 8.89 0.95 -5.72
CA TRP A 32 7.90 -0.12 -5.90
C TRP A 32 8.52 -1.53 -5.81
N ILE A 33 9.59 -1.81 -6.56
CA ILE A 33 10.30 -3.11 -6.51
C ILE A 33 10.74 -3.42 -5.07
N ARG A 34 11.33 -2.45 -4.36
CA ARG A 34 11.75 -2.63 -2.97
C ARG A 34 10.57 -2.91 -2.05
N GLY A 35 9.47 -2.17 -2.22
CA GLY A 35 8.25 -2.36 -1.45
C GLY A 35 7.57 -3.72 -1.69
N GLN A 36 7.86 -4.40 -2.80
CA GLN A 36 7.36 -5.74 -3.10
C GLN A 36 8.34 -6.86 -2.69
N SER A 37 9.57 -6.51 -2.28
CA SER A 37 10.58 -7.51 -1.87
C SER A 37 10.26 -8.06 -0.48
N PRO A 38 10.14 -9.39 -0.31
CA PRO A 38 9.95 -10.01 1.00
C PRO A 38 11.07 -9.66 1.98
N GLU A 39 12.31 -9.55 1.50
CA GLU A 39 13.47 -9.21 2.31
C GLU A 39 13.30 -7.80 2.89
N PHE A 40 12.95 -6.81 2.07
CA PHE A 40 12.72 -5.45 2.53
C PHE A 40 11.61 -5.39 3.58
N ALA A 41 10.55 -6.14 3.35
CA ALA A 41 9.37 -6.12 4.19
C ALA A 41 9.63 -6.82 5.55
N THR A 42 10.41 -7.91 5.57
CA THR A 42 10.84 -8.61 6.81
C THR A 42 11.79 -7.78 7.70
N HIS A 43 12.47 -6.77 7.15
CA HIS A 43 13.36 -5.89 7.90
C HIS A 43 12.66 -4.69 8.54
N LEU A 44 11.36 -4.49 8.31
CA LEU A 44 10.60 -3.38 8.84
C LEU A 44 9.61 -3.84 9.90
N SER A 45 9.40 -2.99 10.92
CA SER A 45 8.22 -3.13 11.77
C SER A 45 6.94 -2.90 10.93
N PRO A 46 5.77 -3.41 11.36
CA PRO A 46 4.47 -3.09 10.74
C PRO A 46 4.31 -1.60 10.41
N THR A 47 4.60 -0.73 11.38
CA THR A 47 4.53 0.72 11.23
C THR A 47 5.55 1.24 10.22
N GLY A 48 6.79 0.75 10.26
CA GLY A 48 7.84 1.16 9.31
C GLY A 48 7.54 0.76 7.87
N PHE A 49 6.98 -0.44 7.67
CA PHE A 49 6.52 -0.92 6.38
C PHE A 49 5.37 -0.04 5.84
N TRP A 50 4.37 0.24 6.68
CA TRP A 50 3.26 1.09 6.30
C TRP A 50 3.72 2.51 5.93
N GLN A 51 4.57 3.14 6.74
CA GLN A 51 5.14 4.45 6.44
C GLN A 51 5.91 4.48 5.10
N SER A 52 6.65 3.40 4.81
CA SER A 52 7.33 3.24 3.52
C SER A 52 6.33 3.19 2.37
N LYS A 53 5.27 2.38 2.49
CA LYS A 53 4.21 2.25 1.49
C LYS A 53 3.45 3.55 1.27
N GLN A 54 3.08 4.26 2.33
CA GLN A 54 2.44 5.58 2.25
C GLN A 54 3.26 6.56 1.42
N THR A 55 4.60 6.49 1.49
CA THR A 55 5.46 7.38 0.70
C THR A 55 5.30 7.11 -0.81
N HIS A 56 5.02 5.89 -1.25
CA HIS A 56 4.80 5.59 -2.68
C HIS A 56 3.39 5.97 -3.12
N LEU A 57 2.40 5.63 -2.30
CA LEU A 57 0.99 5.88 -2.57
C LEU A 57 0.65 7.38 -2.71
N LYS A 58 1.52 8.26 -2.18
CA LYS A 58 1.39 9.72 -2.32
C LYS A 58 1.68 10.26 -3.72
N TRP A 59 2.52 9.58 -4.51
CA TRP A 59 3.11 10.15 -5.73
C TRP A 59 2.82 9.34 -7.00
N GLY A 60 2.25 8.14 -6.87
CA GLY A 60 2.02 7.23 -7.98
C GLY A 60 0.56 6.79 -8.11
N PRO A 61 0.18 6.25 -9.29
CA PRO A 61 -1.08 5.53 -9.41
C PRO A 61 -1.12 4.37 -8.42
N TRP A 62 -2.30 4.09 -7.87
CA TRP A 62 -2.50 2.88 -7.06
C TRP A 62 -2.30 1.66 -7.94
N TRP A 63 -1.40 0.76 -7.58
CA TRP A 63 -1.28 -0.53 -8.26
C TRP A 63 -2.35 -1.48 -7.72
N HIS A 64 -2.59 -2.57 -8.44
CA HIS A 64 -3.61 -3.57 -8.10
C HIS A 64 -3.48 -4.08 -6.65
N GLU A 65 -2.24 -4.25 -6.16
CA GLU A 65 -1.95 -4.77 -4.82
C GLU A 65 -2.09 -3.72 -3.71
N ASP A 66 -2.07 -2.43 -4.06
CA ASP A 66 -2.01 -1.35 -3.08
C ASP A 66 -3.29 -1.27 -2.25
N GLY A 67 -4.46 -1.57 -2.82
CA GLY A 67 -5.71 -1.56 -2.05
C GLY A 67 -5.74 -2.63 -0.95
N THR A 68 -5.14 -3.80 -1.17
CA THR A 68 -5.06 -4.83 -0.13
C THR A 68 -4.13 -4.38 1.01
N ILE A 69 -3.00 -3.74 0.68
CA ILE A 69 -2.08 -3.17 1.68
C ILE A 69 -2.76 -2.02 2.43
N VAL A 70 -3.45 -1.13 1.73
CA VAL A 70 -4.20 -0.04 2.35
C VAL A 70 -5.28 -0.58 3.29
N GLY A 71 -6.06 -1.58 2.88
CA GLY A 71 -7.05 -2.19 3.77
C GLY A 71 -6.41 -2.84 5.00
N ALA A 72 -5.25 -3.45 4.83
CA ALA A 72 -4.57 -4.15 5.91
C ALA A 72 -3.87 -3.23 6.93
N PHE A 73 -3.37 -2.07 6.49
CA PHE A 73 -2.56 -1.17 7.31
C PHE A 73 -3.17 0.22 7.53
N GLY A 74 -4.18 0.58 6.75
CA GLY A 74 -4.85 1.87 6.78
C GLY A 74 -5.53 2.13 8.12
N ASP A 75 -5.36 3.35 8.59
CA ASP A 75 -5.96 3.90 9.79
C ASP A 75 -6.97 5.00 9.42
N LYS A 76 -7.52 5.66 10.45
CA LYS A 76 -8.40 6.83 10.26
C LYS A 76 -7.75 7.93 9.43
N ALA A 77 -6.48 8.27 9.68
CA ALA A 77 -5.80 9.33 8.93
C ALA A 77 -5.67 8.98 7.44
N TRP A 78 -5.49 7.71 7.11
CA TRP A 78 -5.50 7.26 5.73
C TRP A 78 -6.90 7.28 5.11
N LEU A 79 -7.94 6.92 5.85
CA LEU A 79 -9.32 7.06 5.39
C LEU A 79 -9.67 8.52 5.07
N GLU A 80 -9.30 9.45 5.96
CA GLU A 80 -9.48 10.89 5.77
C GLU A 80 -8.92 11.32 4.41
N ARG A 81 -7.69 10.92 4.12
CA ARG A 81 -7.03 11.18 2.84
C ARG A 81 -7.75 10.53 1.66
N MET A 82 -8.24 9.29 1.82
CA MET A 82 -9.02 8.64 0.76
C MET A 82 -10.32 9.40 0.48
N MET A 83 -10.96 9.94 1.51
CA MET A 83 -12.18 10.72 1.38
C MET A 83 -11.94 12.09 0.72
N GLU A 84 -10.77 12.70 0.87
CA GLU A 84 -10.38 13.89 0.10
C GLU A 84 -10.38 13.58 -1.41
N TRP A 85 -9.77 12.47 -1.83
CA TRP A 85 -9.75 12.06 -3.24
C TRP A 85 -11.14 11.76 -3.78
N VAL A 86 -11.95 11.04 -2.99
CA VAL A 86 -13.36 10.77 -3.33
C VAL A 86 -14.14 12.09 -3.47
N ALA A 87 -13.95 13.06 -2.57
CA ALA A 87 -14.62 14.35 -2.62
C ALA A 87 -14.23 15.17 -3.85
N ASP A 88 -12.94 15.17 -4.22
CA ASP A 88 -12.43 15.90 -5.39
C ASP A 88 -12.85 15.29 -6.74
N GLY A 89 -13.56 14.15 -6.71
CA GLY A 89 -13.88 13.40 -7.92
C GLY A 89 -12.62 12.86 -8.59
N THR A 90 -11.54 12.72 -7.83
CA THR A 90 -10.36 12.02 -8.30
C THR A 90 -10.78 10.60 -8.54
N ASP A 91 -10.75 10.21 -9.81
CA ASP A 91 -11.16 8.90 -10.20
C ASP A 91 -10.18 7.88 -9.62
N LEU A 92 -10.66 7.13 -8.64
CA LEU A 92 -9.97 5.94 -8.14
C LEU A 92 -10.33 4.72 -9.01
N GLU A 93 -11.04 4.90 -10.13
CA GLU A 93 -11.29 3.87 -11.12
C GLU A 93 -10.03 3.60 -11.94
N SER A 94 -9.50 2.41 -11.71
CA SER A 94 -9.05 1.58 -12.83
C SER A 94 -9.53 0.15 -12.53
N CYS A 95 -8.79 -0.91 -12.91
CA CYS A 95 -8.97 -2.29 -12.38
C CYS A 95 -8.92 -2.40 -10.81
N GLN A 96 -8.96 -1.25 -10.13
CA GLN A 96 -8.80 -0.90 -8.73
C GLN A 96 -10.13 -0.73 -7.98
N SER A 97 -11.30 -0.63 -8.64
CA SER A 97 -12.58 -0.36 -7.95
C SER A 97 -12.84 -1.37 -6.82
N GLY A 98 -12.73 -2.67 -7.10
CA GLY A 98 -12.91 -3.71 -6.09
C GLY A 98 -11.87 -3.69 -4.95
N HIS A 99 -10.63 -3.29 -5.24
CA HIS A 99 -9.58 -3.21 -4.21
C HIS A 99 -9.74 -2.01 -3.29
N ARG A 100 -10.08 -0.84 -3.86
CA ARG A 100 -10.42 0.36 -3.10
C ARG A 100 -11.62 0.10 -2.18
N ASP A 101 -12.68 -0.50 -2.72
CA ASP A 101 -13.90 -0.78 -1.97
C ASP A 101 -13.58 -1.74 -0.80
N SER A 102 -12.79 -2.78 -1.09
CA SER A 102 -12.24 -3.67 -0.06
C SER A 102 -11.40 -2.91 0.98
N SER A 103 -10.57 -1.95 0.58
CA SER A 103 -9.78 -1.15 1.52
C SER A 103 -10.67 -0.37 2.47
N LEU A 104 -11.65 0.35 1.93
CA LEU A 104 -12.56 1.16 2.74
C LEU A 104 -13.35 0.27 3.70
N ALA A 105 -13.85 -0.86 3.22
CA ALA A 105 -14.56 -1.82 4.06
C ALA A 105 -13.64 -2.46 5.12
N MET A 106 -12.38 -2.78 4.81
CA MET A 106 -11.44 -3.28 5.80
C MET A 106 -11.10 -2.23 6.87
N ILE A 107 -11.00 -0.95 6.49
CA ILE A 107 -10.69 0.15 7.41
C ILE A 107 -11.88 0.47 8.32
N THR A 108 -13.11 0.45 7.78
CA THR A 108 -14.32 0.95 8.44
C THR A 108 -15.28 -0.12 8.94
N ASN A 109 -15.14 -1.35 8.43
CA ASN A 109 -16.11 -2.43 8.55
C ASN A 109 -17.49 -2.11 7.93
N HIS A 110 -17.52 -1.21 6.95
CA HIS A 110 -18.73 -0.76 6.24
C HIS A 110 -18.57 -0.93 4.73
N ASP A 111 -19.60 -1.42 4.05
CA ASP A 111 -19.59 -1.67 2.61
C ASP A 111 -20.94 -1.29 1.96
N PRO A 112 -20.98 -0.32 1.04
CA PRO A 112 -22.19 0.02 0.30
C PRO A 112 -22.51 -1.00 -0.79
N THR A 113 -23.03 -2.16 -0.39
CA THR A 113 -23.41 -3.24 -1.31
C THR A 113 -24.54 -2.85 -2.28
N GLU A 114 -25.25 -1.76 -2.03
CA GLU A 114 -26.39 -1.29 -2.83
C GLU A 114 -26.03 -0.22 -3.89
N ALA A 115 -24.78 0.24 -3.96
CA ALA A 115 -24.41 1.28 -4.91
C ALA A 115 -24.37 0.74 -6.36
N THR A 116 -25.30 1.20 -7.20
CA THR A 116 -25.46 0.70 -8.59
C THR A 116 -24.63 1.46 -9.64
N SER A 117 -23.93 2.53 -9.25
CA SER A 117 -23.06 3.32 -10.13
C SER A 117 -21.91 3.96 -9.35
N SER A 118 -20.83 4.34 -10.04
CA SER A 118 -19.70 5.04 -9.43
C SER A 118 -20.10 6.34 -8.74
N ASP A 119 -21.03 7.10 -9.33
CA ASP A 119 -21.56 8.32 -8.71
C ASP A 119 -22.35 8.02 -7.44
N ALA A 120 -23.23 7.01 -7.47
CA ALA A 120 -23.99 6.60 -6.28
C ALA A 120 -23.06 6.12 -5.16
N TRP A 121 -22.05 5.31 -5.52
CA TRP A 121 -21.00 4.86 -4.61
C TRP A 121 -20.24 6.03 -3.98
N ARG A 122 -19.83 7.00 -4.80
CA ARG A 122 -19.10 8.19 -4.36
C ARG A 122 -19.94 9.03 -3.41
N GLN A 123 -21.20 9.29 -3.77
CA GLN A 123 -22.12 10.05 -2.93
C GLN A 123 -22.38 9.35 -1.59
N HIS A 124 -22.51 8.01 -1.61
CA HIS A 124 -22.66 7.23 -0.38
C HIS A 124 -21.48 7.41 0.57
N TRP A 125 -20.25 7.27 0.08
CA TRP A 125 -19.06 7.46 0.90
C TRP A 125 -18.91 8.89 1.42
N ILE A 126 -19.22 9.91 0.61
CA ILE A 126 -19.21 11.31 1.04
C ILE A 126 -20.20 11.51 2.20
N GLN A 127 -21.42 11.00 2.07
CA GLN A 127 -22.46 11.13 3.11
C GLN A 127 -22.09 10.35 4.37
N TRP A 128 -21.66 9.10 4.22
CA TRP A 128 -21.21 8.27 5.33
C TRP A 128 -20.05 8.93 6.08
N TRP A 129 -19.06 9.47 5.34
CA TRP A 129 -17.92 10.16 5.91
C TRP A 129 -18.33 11.39 6.70
N GLN A 130 -19.21 12.23 6.16
CA GLN A 130 -19.73 13.40 6.87
C GLN A 130 -20.41 13.04 8.20
N ALA A 131 -21.15 11.92 8.23
CA ALA A 131 -21.85 11.46 9.43
C ALA A 131 -20.93 10.77 10.46
N ASN A 132 -19.79 10.22 10.03
CA ASN A 132 -18.97 9.32 10.87
C ASN A 132 -17.54 9.81 11.12
N ARG A 133 -17.06 10.86 10.44
CA ARG A 133 -15.68 11.36 10.52
C ARG A 133 -15.16 11.65 11.93
N ASP A 134 -16.04 12.00 12.87
CA ASP A 134 -15.64 12.37 14.22
C ASP A 134 -15.43 11.14 15.13
N LYS A 135 -15.92 9.96 14.72
CA LYS A 135 -15.68 8.68 15.41
C LYS A 135 -14.26 8.15 15.17
N SER A 136 -13.77 7.27 16.03
CA SER A 136 -12.52 6.54 15.84
C SER A 136 -12.67 5.41 14.81
N GLN A 137 -11.54 4.86 14.37
CA GLN A 137 -11.57 3.68 13.49
C GLN A 137 -12.25 2.49 14.17
N GLU A 138 -11.96 2.28 15.44
CA GLU A 138 -12.50 1.17 16.21
C GLU A 138 -14.01 1.34 16.45
N GLU A 139 -14.51 2.56 16.61
CA GLU A 139 -15.94 2.84 16.69
C GLU A 139 -16.67 2.53 15.37
N TRP A 140 -16.05 2.81 14.21
CA TRP A 140 -16.60 2.38 12.92
C TRP A 140 -16.66 0.86 12.84
N ILE A 141 -15.57 0.19 13.21
CA ILE A 141 -15.50 -1.27 13.14
C ILE A 141 -16.52 -1.91 14.07
N GLN A 142 -16.68 -1.38 15.29
CA GLN A 142 -17.71 -1.82 16.24
C GLN A 142 -19.12 -1.69 15.65
N ALA A 143 -19.42 -0.55 15.01
CA ALA A 143 -20.71 -0.32 14.39
C ALA A 143 -20.98 -1.33 13.26
N GLY A 144 -19.98 -1.63 12.43
CA GLY A 144 -20.10 -2.66 11.39
C GLY A 144 -20.36 -4.07 11.94
N PHE A 145 -19.78 -4.44 13.09
CA PHE A 145 -20.14 -5.69 13.76
C PHE A 145 -21.59 -5.70 14.23
N ARG A 146 -22.05 -4.58 14.82
CA ARG A 146 -23.42 -4.42 15.31
C ARG A 146 -24.45 -4.52 14.19
N GLU A 147 -24.17 -3.94 13.03
CA GLU A 147 -25.03 -4.05 11.83
C GLU A 147 -25.24 -5.50 11.38
N GLN A 148 -24.30 -6.39 11.71
CA GLN A 148 -24.38 -7.83 11.45
C GLN A 148 -24.90 -8.65 12.64
N GLY A 149 -25.38 -7.99 13.69
CA GLY A 149 -25.93 -8.64 14.89
C GLY A 149 -24.90 -9.08 15.93
N PHE A 150 -23.66 -8.62 15.84
CA PHE A 150 -22.62 -8.90 16.83
C PHE A 150 -22.36 -7.68 17.71
N GLU A 151 -22.70 -7.77 19.00
CA GLU A 151 -22.34 -6.76 20.00
C GLU A 151 -20.96 -7.07 20.56
N ILE A 152 -19.95 -6.32 20.14
CA ILE A 152 -18.56 -6.48 20.58
C ILE A 152 -18.12 -5.26 21.38
N SER A 153 -17.51 -5.46 22.54
CA SER A 153 -17.00 -4.37 23.38
C SER A 153 -15.84 -3.60 22.72
N LEU A 154 -15.64 -2.34 23.11
CA LEU A 154 -14.52 -1.50 22.70
C LEU A 154 -13.80 -0.94 23.95
N PRO A 155 -12.57 -1.41 24.28
CA PRO A 155 -11.84 -2.51 23.63
C PRO A 155 -12.51 -3.87 23.83
N PRO A 156 -12.23 -4.86 22.96
CA PRO A 156 -12.74 -6.22 23.12
C PRO A 156 -12.21 -6.85 24.42
N THR A 157 -13.08 -7.61 25.07
CA THR A 157 -12.82 -8.38 26.28
C THR A 157 -12.86 -9.88 26.00
N GLU A 158 -12.48 -10.72 26.97
CA GLU A 158 -12.55 -12.17 26.81
C GLU A 158 -13.96 -12.69 26.55
N ALA A 159 -14.98 -11.98 27.05
CA ALA A 159 -16.38 -12.31 26.82
C ALA A 159 -16.80 -12.15 25.34
N ASP A 160 -16.08 -11.33 24.58
CA ASP A 160 -16.35 -11.08 23.16
C ASP A 160 -15.69 -12.11 22.22
N TRP A 161 -14.70 -12.86 22.71
CA TRP A 161 -13.93 -13.81 21.87
C TRP A 161 -14.78 -14.87 21.18
N PRO A 162 -15.79 -15.51 21.82
CA PRO A 162 -16.64 -16.48 21.13
C PRO A 162 -17.34 -15.89 19.90
N ALA A 163 -17.85 -14.66 19.99
CA ALA A 163 -18.52 -13.98 18.88
C ALA A 163 -17.53 -13.65 17.74
N LEU A 164 -16.35 -13.14 18.07
CA LEU A 164 -15.29 -12.88 17.08
C LEU A 164 -14.80 -14.16 16.39
N LEU A 165 -14.68 -15.26 17.14
CA LEU A 165 -14.33 -16.59 16.60
C LEU A 165 -15.45 -17.12 15.70
N GLN A 166 -16.72 -16.91 16.06
CA GLN A 166 -17.85 -17.28 15.21
C GLN A 166 -17.80 -16.56 13.86
N ILE A 167 -17.50 -15.25 13.85
CA ILE A 167 -17.33 -14.48 12.60
C ILE A 167 -16.21 -15.09 11.74
N LEU A 168 -15.08 -15.47 12.34
CA LEU A 168 -13.95 -16.08 11.64
C LEU A 168 -14.27 -17.49 11.10
N GLY A 169 -15.03 -18.27 11.87
CA GLY A 169 -15.35 -19.67 11.61
C GLY A 169 -16.50 -19.88 10.64
N ALA A 170 -17.28 -18.84 10.33
CA ALA A 170 -18.40 -18.87 9.40
C ALA A 170 -17.94 -18.93 7.92
N THR A 171 -17.06 -19.87 7.61
CA THR A 171 -16.57 -20.15 6.26
C THR A 171 -16.93 -21.57 5.87
N ALA A 172 -17.42 -21.77 4.65
CA ALA A 172 -17.44 -23.09 4.04
C ALA A 172 -16.13 -23.45 3.30
N GLY A 173 -15.00 -22.79 3.61
CA GLY A 173 -13.73 -23.19 3.01
C GLY A 173 -12.51 -22.34 3.38
N PRO A 174 -11.29 -22.87 3.18
CA PRO A 174 -10.03 -22.20 3.49
C PRO A 174 -9.66 -21.20 2.40
N SER A 175 -10.26 -20.00 2.40
CA SER A 175 -9.66 -18.86 1.68
C SER A 175 -9.05 -17.88 2.69
N PRO A 176 -7.71 -17.82 2.79
CA PRO A 176 -7.00 -16.83 3.59
C PRO A 176 -6.92 -15.45 2.91
N ILE A 177 -7.46 -15.31 1.68
CA ILE A 177 -7.40 -14.08 0.88
C ILE A 177 -8.80 -13.43 0.83
N PRO A 178 -8.91 -12.10 1.06
CA PRO A 178 -10.19 -11.36 1.05
C PRO A 178 -10.98 -11.39 -0.27
N HIS A 179 -10.36 -11.80 -1.38
CA HIS A 179 -10.84 -11.48 -2.74
C HIS A 179 -11.52 -12.63 -3.48
N ARG A 180 -11.77 -13.77 -2.82
CA ARG A 180 -12.51 -14.87 -3.44
C ARG A 180 -13.72 -15.21 -2.59
N SER A 181 -14.85 -14.59 -2.94
CA SER A 181 -16.18 -15.03 -2.54
C SER A 181 -16.38 -16.44 -3.10
N ALA A 182 -15.98 -17.46 -2.34
CA ALA A 182 -16.58 -18.76 -2.52
C ALA A 182 -18.10 -18.58 -2.25
N PRO A 183 -18.99 -19.25 -3.00
CA PRO A 183 -20.44 -19.07 -2.90
C PRO A 183 -21.01 -19.36 -1.50
N ASP A 184 -20.20 -19.90 -0.60
CA ASP A 184 -20.60 -20.41 0.71
C ASP A 184 -19.94 -19.64 1.89
N VAL A 185 -19.50 -18.39 1.69
CA VAL A 185 -18.98 -17.54 2.78
C VAL A 185 -20.13 -16.76 3.43
N LEU A 186 -20.37 -16.99 4.73
CA LEU A 186 -21.50 -16.36 5.45
C LEU A 186 -21.24 -14.90 5.84
N HIS A 187 -19.97 -14.51 6.01
CA HIS A 187 -19.60 -13.12 6.36
C HIS A 187 -18.63 -12.50 5.36
N PRO A 188 -18.85 -11.23 4.95
CA PRO A 188 -17.91 -10.48 4.13
C PRO A 188 -16.46 -10.52 4.63
N ALA A 189 -15.51 -10.47 3.69
CA ALA A 189 -14.09 -10.61 4.01
C ALA A 189 -13.56 -9.54 4.97
N HIS A 190 -14.07 -8.31 4.90
CA HIS A 190 -13.68 -7.21 5.79
C HIS A 190 -14.08 -7.46 7.26
N LEU A 191 -15.26 -8.05 7.50
CA LEU A 191 -15.72 -8.44 8.84
C LEU A 191 -14.80 -9.49 9.45
N ARG A 192 -14.46 -10.52 8.67
CA ARG A 192 -13.52 -11.57 9.10
C ARG A 192 -12.14 -10.99 9.38
N PHE A 193 -11.66 -10.12 8.49
CA PHE A 193 -10.38 -9.46 8.68
C PHE A 193 -10.32 -8.62 9.96
N ASN A 194 -11.37 -7.85 10.25
CA ASN A 194 -11.45 -7.05 11.47
C ASN A 194 -11.65 -7.91 12.71
N ALA A 195 -12.38 -9.02 12.64
CA ALA A 195 -12.51 -9.97 13.74
C ALA A 195 -11.15 -10.58 14.10
N TYR A 196 -10.34 -10.94 13.09
CA TYR A 196 -8.96 -11.36 13.29
C TYR A 196 -8.11 -10.28 13.97
N ARG A 197 -8.14 -9.03 13.46
CA ARG A 197 -7.37 -7.92 14.07
C ARG A 197 -7.77 -7.69 15.52
N TRP A 198 -9.07 -7.71 15.81
CA TRP A 198 -9.61 -7.49 17.16
C TRP A 198 -9.18 -8.58 18.13
N LEU A 199 -9.25 -9.86 17.74
CA LEU A 199 -8.71 -10.97 18.53
C LEU A 199 -7.20 -10.81 18.77
N ARG A 200 -6.43 -10.61 17.70
CA ARG A 200 -4.97 -10.45 17.76
C ARG A 200 -4.56 -9.32 18.71
N ASP A 201 -5.26 -8.19 18.61
CA ASP A 201 -4.92 -6.97 19.35
C ASP A 201 -5.56 -6.91 20.74
N SER A 202 -6.53 -7.78 21.08
CA SER A 202 -7.11 -7.89 22.43
C SER A 202 -6.30 -8.81 23.37
N GLY A 203 -5.21 -9.41 22.88
CA GLY A 203 -4.42 -10.38 23.66
C GLY A 203 -4.97 -11.82 23.60
N PHE A 204 -5.83 -12.14 22.63
CA PHE A 204 -6.31 -13.51 22.45
C PHE A 204 -5.16 -14.50 22.23
N ALA A 205 -5.08 -15.51 23.09
CA ALA A 205 -4.09 -16.57 23.02
C ALA A 205 -4.78 -17.90 22.66
N PRO A 206 -4.80 -18.34 21.40
CA PRO A 206 -5.67 -19.42 20.94
C PRO A 206 -5.42 -20.74 21.68
N ILE A 207 -4.16 -21.08 21.95
CA ILE A 207 -3.83 -22.32 22.69
C ILE A 207 -4.32 -22.25 24.13
N GLN A 208 -4.09 -21.13 24.82
CA GLN A 208 -4.53 -20.92 26.20
C GLN A 208 -6.06 -20.96 26.29
N TYR A 209 -6.74 -20.29 25.35
CA TYR A 209 -8.21 -20.30 25.26
C TYR A 209 -8.79 -21.71 25.13
N LEU A 210 -8.19 -22.57 24.30
CA LEU A 210 -8.63 -23.97 24.15
C LEU A 210 -8.51 -24.77 25.46
N PHE A 211 -7.51 -24.46 26.30
CA PHE A 211 -7.32 -25.11 27.60
C PHE A 211 -8.25 -24.55 28.69
N ASP A 212 -8.46 -23.23 28.71
CA ASP A 212 -9.25 -22.57 29.75
C ASP A 212 -10.76 -22.70 29.52
N GLN A 213 -11.19 -22.91 28.27
CA GLN A 213 -12.60 -22.96 27.87
C GLN A 213 -12.92 -24.24 27.08
N PRO A 214 -12.68 -25.45 27.63
CA PRO A 214 -12.82 -26.70 26.88
C PRO A 214 -14.25 -26.88 26.33
N ASP A 215 -15.28 -26.54 27.11
CA ASP A 215 -16.68 -26.70 26.69
C ASP A 215 -17.07 -25.80 25.51
N LEU A 216 -16.45 -24.62 25.39
CA LEU A 216 -16.65 -23.72 24.25
C LEU A 216 -15.76 -24.12 23.07
N ALA A 217 -14.54 -24.56 23.33
CA ALA A 217 -13.55 -24.94 22.33
C ALA A 217 -14.02 -26.09 21.43
N PHE A 218 -14.81 -27.03 21.97
CA PHE A 218 -15.34 -28.16 21.20
C PHE A 218 -16.61 -27.84 20.41
N ARG A 219 -17.16 -26.63 20.52
CA ARG A 219 -18.28 -26.22 19.65
C ARG A 219 -17.76 -26.07 18.21
N PRO A 220 -18.43 -26.68 17.21
CA PRO A 220 -17.94 -26.68 15.82
C PRO A 220 -17.61 -25.29 15.27
N GLU A 221 -18.45 -24.30 15.56
CA GLU A 221 -18.29 -22.91 15.12
C GLU A 221 -17.06 -22.23 15.75
N ILE A 222 -16.76 -22.53 17.01
CA ILE A 222 -15.60 -21.99 17.73
C ILE A 222 -14.32 -22.66 17.24
N ALA A 223 -14.32 -23.99 17.08
CA ALA A 223 -13.18 -24.73 16.53
C ALA A 223 -12.83 -24.27 15.11
N ALA A 224 -13.85 -24.02 14.27
CA ALA A 224 -13.69 -23.40 12.96
C ALA A 224 -13.12 -21.99 13.08
N GLY A 225 -13.58 -21.20 14.04
CA GLY A 225 -13.05 -19.86 14.35
C GLY A 225 -11.57 -19.85 14.72
N VAL A 226 -11.13 -20.74 15.59
CA VAL A 226 -9.71 -20.87 16.00
C VAL A 226 -8.85 -21.30 14.81
N SER A 227 -9.35 -22.23 13.99
CA SER A 227 -8.68 -22.63 12.74
C SER A 227 -8.61 -21.46 11.75
N GLY A 228 -9.68 -20.67 11.64
CA GLY A 228 -9.75 -19.44 10.87
C GLY A 228 -8.73 -18.41 11.32
N TYR A 229 -8.62 -18.20 12.63
CA TYR A 229 -7.60 -17.32 13.23
C TYR A 229 -6.19 -17.77 12.84
N ALA A 230 -5.85 -19.05 13.00
CA ALA A 230 -4.54 -19.58 12.63
C ALA A 230 -4.24 -19.41 11.13
N ASN A 231 -5.24 -19.61 10.27
CA ASN A 231 -5.12 -19.40 8.83
C ASN A 231 -4.89 -17.93 8.48
N PHE A 232 -5.59 -16.99 9.13
CA PHE A 232 -5.34 -15.56 8.96
C PHE A 232 -3.97 -15.15 9.48
N GLU A 233 -3.55 -15.69 10.62
CA GLU A 233 -2.23 -15.39 11.17
C GLU A 233 -1.13 -15.86 10.21
N LYS A 234 -1.21 -17.11 9.74
CA LYS A 234 -0.28 -17.65 8.73
C LYS A 234 -0.32 -16.85 7.44
N GLY A 235 -1.49 -16.67 6.85
CA GLY A 235 -1.66 -15.93 5.60
C GLY A 235 -1.17 -14.50 5.73
N SER A 236 -1.47 -13.82 6.82
CA SER A 236 -1.03 -12.43 7.02
C SER A 236 0.50 -12.32 7.11
N ARG A 237 1.19 -13.32 7.67
CA ARG A 237 2.66 -13.38 7.66
C ARG A 237 3.21 -13.66 6.27
N GLU A 238 2.54 -14.49 5.47
CA GLU A 238 3.00 -14.81 4.11
C GLU A 238 2.73 -13.65 3.12
N PHE A 239 1.58 -12.99 3.23
CA PHE A 239 1.12 -11.96 2.30
C PHE A 239 1.55 -10.54 2.67
N PHE A 240 1.61 -10.21 3.97
CA PHE A 240 1.82 -8.83 4.41
C PHE A 240 3.18 -8.57 5.03
N ALA A 241 3.96 -9.62 5.40
CA ALA A 241 5.23 -9.55 6.15
C ALA A 241 5.85 -8.15 6.11
N PRO A 242 5.61 -7.27 7.10
CA PRO A 242 5.16 -7.54 8.48
C PRO A 242 3.64 -7.72 8.68
N ALA A 243 3.22 -8.08 9.90
CA ALA A 243 1.79 -8.25 10.21
C ALA A 243 0.95 -6.97 9.97
N PRO A 244 -0.36 -7.08 9.69
CA PRO A 244 -1.25 -5.94 9.42
C PRO A 244 -1.25 -4.86 10.51
N GLY A 245 -1.74 -3.66 10.17
CA GLY A 245 -1.85 -2.51 11.07
C GLY A 245 -2.58 -2.85 12.38
N ARG A 246 -2.18 -2.18 13.47
CA ARG A 246 -2.70 -2.45 14.83
C ARG A 246 -3.84 -1.50 15.20
N MET A 247 -4.78 -1.99 16.00
CA MET A 247 -5.81 -1.16 16.62
C MET A 247 -5.21 -0.29 17.72
N ALA A 248 -5.86 0.84 18.03
CA ALA A 248 -5.41 1.78 19.06
C ALA A 248 -5.35 1.16 20.47
N PHE A 249 -6.20 0.17 20.75
CA PHE A 249 -6.20 -0.56 22.02
C PHE A 249 -5.17 -1.69 22.11
N ALA A 250 -4.43 -1.95 21.03
CA ALA A 250 -3.51 -3.07 21.00
C ALA A 250 -2.36 -2.84 22.01
N PRO A 251 -2.04 -3.79 22.91
CA PRO A 251 -0.98 -3.60 23.89
C PRO A 251 0.34 -3.34 23.19
N GLU A 252 1.11 -2.34 23.61
CA GLU A 252 2.44 -2.07 23.02
C GLU A 252 3.24 -3.38 23.03
N TRP A 253 3.75 -3.78 21.86
CA TRP A 253 4.72 -4.87 21.87
C TRP A 253 5.93 -4.31 22.60
N THR A 254 6.30 -4.92 23.73
CA THR A 254 7.72 -4.95 24.09
C THR A 254 8.41 -5.63 22.94
N THR A 255 8.89 -4.85 21.97
CA THR A 255 9.68 -5.33 20.85
C THR A 255 10.78 -6.18 21.45
N GLY A 256 10.71 -7.49 21.26
CA GLY A 256 11.77 -8.40 21.69
C GLY A 256 13.06 -7.95 21.03
N LEU A 257 13.94 -7.29 21.79
CA LEU A 257 15.41 -7.18 21.70
C LEU A 257 16.13 -7.00 20.35
N LEU A 258 15.45 -6.86 19.20
CA LEU A 258 16.08 -6.83 17.87
C LEU A 258 15.64 -5.66 16.98
N GLY A 259 14.88 -4.69 17.52
CA GLY A 259 14.23 -3.65 16.72
C GLY A 259 15.01 -2.36 16.45
N HIS A 260 16.32 -2.26 16.75
CA HIS A 260 17.09 -1.01 16.61
C HIS A 260 18.37 -1.16 15.79
N SER A 261 18.26 -1.70 14.59
CA SER A 261 19.27 -1.48 13.56
C SER A 261 18.57 -0.95 12.32
N ARG A 262 18.49 0.38 12.21
CA ARG A 262 18.32 1.01 10.89
C ARG A 262 19.51 0.54 10.06
N PRO A 263 19.32 -0.17 8.94
CA PRO A 263 20.44 -0.46 8.07
C PRO A 263 21.04 0.86 7.57
N PRO A 264 22.37 1.06 7.66
CA PRO A 264 23.03 2.32 7.27
C PRO A 264 22.85 2.68 5.79
N TRP A 265 22.35 1.77 4.96
CA TRP A 265 22.08 2.00 3.52
C TRP A 265 20.72 2.63 3.21
N LEU A 266 19.90 2.98 4.21
CA LEU A 266 18.67 3.78 4.01
C LEU A 266 18.94 5.28 3.82
N ILE A 267 20.20 5.71 3.87
CA ILE A 267 20.61 7.07 3.55
C ILE A 267 20.91 7.14 2.04
N MET A 268 19.92 7.66 1.32
CA MET A 268 20.00 8.44 0.06
C MET A 268 19.87 7.72 -1.30
N PRO A 269 18.66 7.75 -1.88
CA PRO A 269 18.45 7.76 -3.34
C PRO A 269 19.12 8.96 -4.05
N SER A 270 19.38 10.06 -3.32
CA SER A 270 19.88 11.32 -3.88
C SER A 270 21.32 11.25 -4.37
N THR A 271 22.21 10.45 -3.77
CA THR A 271 23.60 10.31 -4.23
C THR A 271 23.70 9.56 -5.55
N GLN A 272 22.92 8.50 -5.74
CA GLN A 272 22.87 7.76 -7.02
C GLN A 272 22.23 8.59 -8.13
N MET A 273 21.19 9.37 -7.82
CA MET A 273 20.59 10.33 -8.75
C MET A 273 21.58 11.46 -9.12
N LEU A 274 22.36 11.96 -8.16
CA LEU A 274 23.42 12.95 -8.43
C LEU A 274 24.47 12.39 -9.39
N VAL A 275 24.91 11.15 -9.16
CA VAL A 275 25.87 10.46 -10.04
C VAL A 275 25.30 10.29 -11.45
N GLY A 276 24.02 9.92 -11.57
CA GLY A 276 23.33 9.84 -12.86
C GLY A 276 23.28 11.17 -13.61
N ILE A 277 22.96 12.26 -12.91
CA ILE A 277 22.94 13.63 -13.48
C ILE A 277 24.36 14.05 -13.91
N ILE A 278 25.37 13.80 -13.09
CA ILE A 278 26.77 14.16 -13.39
C ILE A 278 27.28 13.38 -14.60
N LEU A 279 27.02 12.08 -14.68
CA LEU A 279 27.42 11.24 -15.83
C LEU A 279 26.67 11.65 -17.10
N GLY A 280 25.37 11.93 -17.02
CA GLY A 280 24.57 12.42 -18.14
C GLY A 280 25.07 13.77 -18.67
N ALA A 281 25.34 14.72 -17.78
CA ALA A 281 25.92 16.02 -18.13
C ALA A 281 27.34 15.88 -18.73
N GLY A 282 28.16 14.99 -18.17
CA GLY A 282 29.52 14.70 -18.67
C GLY A 282 29.51 14.10 -20.08
N LEU A 283 28.64 13.12 -20.35
CA LEU A 283 28.46 12.55 -21.69
C LEU A 283 27.98 13.59 -22.69
N TYR A 284 27.01 14.43 -22.31
CA TYR A 284 26.52 15.52 -23.17
C TYR A 284 27.64 16.52 -23.51
N ALA A 285 28.39 16.97 -22.51
CA ALA A 285 29.52 17.89 -22.71
C ALA A 285 30.61 17.26 -23.61
N GLY A 286 30.92 15.98 -23.41
CA GLY A 286 31.86 15.23 -24.24
C GLY A 286 31.41 15.14 -25.71
N CYS A 287 30.14 14.79 -25.96
CA CYS A 287 29.59 14.76 -27.31
C CYS A 287 29.56 16.15 -27.96
N TYR A 288 29.22 17.19 -27.19
CA TYR A 288 29.23 18.57 -27.68
C TYR A 288 30.63 19.02 -28.10
N LEU A 289 31.64 18.78 -27.25
CA LEU A 289 33.04 19.09 -27.55
C LEU A 289 33.54 18.33 -28.78
N ALA A 290 33.24 17.03 -28.90
CA ALA A 290 33.65 16.23 -30.05
C ALA A 290 33.05 16.75 -31.37
N LEU A 291 31.75 17.11 -31.36
CA LEU A 291 31.08 17.71 -32.52
C LEU A 291 31.65 19.09 -32.86
N HIS A 292 31.94 19.91 -31.84
CA HIS A 292 32.44 21.26 -32.05
C HIS A 292 33.89 21.26 -32.58
N CYS A 293 34.74 20.35 -32.10
CA CYS A 293 36.09 20.15 -32.61
C CYS A 293 36.08 19.67 -34.07
N ARG A 294 35.19 18.75 -34.43
CA ARG A 294 35.06 18.25 -35.81
C ARG A 294 34.66 19.35 -36.79
N HIS A 295 33.83 20.30 -36.36
CA HIS A 295 33.36 21.39 -37.22
C HIS A 295 34.39 22.53 -37.40
N ARG A 296 35.33 22.71 -36.45
CA ARG A 296 36.45 23.65 -36.61
C ARG A 296 37.52 23.12 -37.56
N GLY A 297 37.77 21.81 -37.58
CA GLY A 297 38.74 21.19 -38.48
C GLY A 297 38.38 21.29 -39.97
N SER A 298 37.09 21.38 -40.33
CA SER A 298 36.67 21.42 -41.73
C SER A 298 36.73 22.81 -42.39
N HIS A 299 37.00 23.88 -41.63
CA HIS A 299 37.06 25.24 -42.17
C HIS A 299 38.47 25.75 -42.50
N GLN A 300 39.53 24.98 -42.22
CA GLN A 300 40.91 25.40 -42.48
C GLN A 300 41.55 24.85 -43.76
N GLN A 301 40.86 23.98 -44.53
CA GLN A 301 41.34 23.56 -45.85
C GLN A 301 40.59 24.30 -46.95
N LYS A 302 41.06 25.49 -47.31
CA LYS A 302 40.91 26.13 -48.63
C LYS A 302 41.61 27.50 -48.63
N THR A 303 42.94 27.49 -48.58
CA THR A 303 43.73 28.55 -49.21
C THR A 303 44.13 28.02 -50.59
N PRO A 304 43.60 28.56 -51.69
CA PRO A 304 44.15 28.29 -53.01
C PRO A 304 45.53 28.94 -53.07
N ALA A 305 46.56 28.13 -53.29
CA ALA A 305 47.88 28.61 -53.66
C ALA A 305 47.83 29.01 -55.15
N ASP A 306 47.29 30.19 -55.41
CA ASP A 306 47.55 30.93 -56.66
C ASP A 306 48.54 32.05 -56.32
N ALA A 307 49.82 31.77 -56.59
CA ALA A 307 50.83 32.79 -56.77
C ALA A 307 51.65 32.38 -57.99
N GLY A 308 51.29 32.94 -59.15
CA GLY A 308 52.14 32.92 -60.33
C GLY A 308 53.33 33.85 -60.16
N VAL A 309 54.49 33.44 -60.66
CA VAL A 309 55.22 34.00 -61.81
C VAL A 309 56.04 32.87 -62.43
#